data_AF-A0A7K4PGB9-F1
#
_entry.id   AF-A0A7K4PGB9-F1
#
_cell.length_a   1.000
_cell.length_b   1.000
_cell.length_c   1.000
_cell.angle_alpha   90.00
_cell.angle_beta   90.00
_cell.angle_gamma   90.00
#
_symmetry.space_group_name_H-M   'P 1'
#
loop_
_entity.id
_entity.type
_entity.pdbx_description
1 polymer ?
#
loop_
_entity_poly.entity_id
_entity_poly.type
_entity_poly.pdbx_seq_one_letter_code
_entity_poly.pdbx_strand_id
1 'polypeptide(L)'
;EELKATVLQLRETVLQQKETIGSQREAIRELTGKLSRCEGADGKSATGAWKNEVGKGKDTMGDLPRDPALVIEQLSRTMQTLKDRLESLELRANVSYAALPSDLREMLQRRLGDLERQLLSKVAELEDEKSLLHNETSAHRQKTESALNALLERVSELEKGNSAFKSPDEFKVSLPLRTNYLYGKIKKTLPELYAFTVCLWLRSSASPGIGTPFSYAVPGQANEIVLIEWGNNPIELLINDKVAQLPLFISDGKWHHICITWTTRDGMWEAFQDGEKLGTGENLAPWHPIKPGGVLILGQEQDTVGGRFDATQAFVGEMSQFNIWDRVLRAEDIMNIANCSINMPGNIIPWVDNNVDVFGGATKWPVETCEERL
;
A
#
# COMPACT_ATOMS: atom_id res chain seq x y z
N GLU A 1 -17.60 -39.25 -9.39
CA GLU A 1 -18.01 -39.10 -7.99
C GLU A 1 -17.36 -37.90 -7.32
N GLU A 2 -16.03 -37.73 -7.34
CA GLU A 2 -15.34 -36.57 -6.74
C GLU A 2 -15.81 -35.19 -7.23
N LEU A 3 -16.05 -35.03 -8.54
CA LEU A 3 -16.53 -33.76 -9.11
C LEU A 3 -17.94 -33.37 -8.64
N LYS A 4 -18.78 -34.34 -8.28
CA LYS A 4 -20.12 -34.07 -7.74
C LYS A 4 -20.05 -33.63 -6.28
N ALA A 5 -19.12 -34.20 -5.51
CA ALA A 5 -18.89 -33.82 -4.12
C ALA A 5 -18.35 -32.38 -4.01
N THR A 6 -17.40 -32.00 -4.88
CA THR A 6 -16.85 -30.62 -4.88
C THR A 6 -17.89 -29.58 -5.28
N VAL A 7 -18.76 -29.88 -6.25
CA VAL A 7 -19.85 -28.98 -6.64
C VAL A 7 -20.88 -28.80 -5.52
N LEU A 8 -21.19 -29.85 -4.76
CA LEU A 8 -22.10 -29.75 -3.61
C LEU A 8 -21.48 -28.91 -2.48
N GLN A 9 -20.19 -29.11 -2.20
CA GLN A 9 -19.47 -28.34 -1.18
C GLN A 9 -19.39 -26.85 -1.55
N LEU A 10 -19.13 -26.52 -2.82
CA LEU A 10 -19.14 -25.15 -3.32
C LEU A 10 -20.54 -24.51 -3.21
N ARG A 11 -21.59 -25.27 -3.49
CA ARG A 11 -22.97 -24.78 -3.36
C ARG A 11 -23.33 -24.45 -1.92
N GLU A 12 -22.86 -25.25 -0.97
CA GLU A 12 -23.06 -25.00 0.46
C GLU A 12 -22.29 -23.78 0.95
N THR A 13 -21.04 -23.59 0.50
CA THR A 13 -20.25 -22.39 0.85
C THR A 13 -20.88 -21.11 0.29
N VAL A 14 -21.42 -21.17 -0.94
CA VAL A 14 -22.12 -20.02 -1.55
C VAL A 14 -23.39 -19.67 -0.79
N LEU A 15 -24.13 -20.66 -0.29
CA LEU A 15 -25.32 -20.40 0.54
C LEU A 15 -24.96 -19.75 1.88
N GLN A 16 -23.90 -20.23 2.53
CA GLN A 16 -23.43 -19.69 3.80
C GLN A 16 -22.89 -18.25 3.66
N GLN A 17 -22.17 -17.97 2.57
CA GLN A 17 -21.75 -16.60 2.24
C GLN A 17 -22.95 -15.68 1.97
N LYS A 18 -23.98 -16.17 1.26
CA LYS A 18 -25.20 -15.39 1.00
C LYS A 18 -25.93 -15.00 2.28
N GLU A 19 -26.03 -15.91 3.25
CA GLU A 19 -26.63 -15.64 4.56
C GLU A 19 -25.81 -14.61 5.36
N THR A 20 -24.49 -14.74 5.34
CA THR A 20 -23.57 -13.80 6.02
C THR A 20 -23.68 -12.39 5.44
N ILE A 21 -23.73 -12.27 4.10
CA ILE A 21 -23.93 -10.98 3.41
C ILE A 21 -25.30 -10.40 3.74
N GLY A 22 -26.34 -11.24 3.86
CA GLY A 22 -27.68 -10.82 4.28
C GLY A 22 -27.66 -10.17 5.67
N SER A 23 -27.04 -10.83 6.65
CA SER A 23 -26.88 -10.31 8.01
C SER A 23 -26.09 -8.99 8.04
N GLN A 24 -24.98 -8.92 7.30
CA GLN A 24 -24.20 -7.68 7.20
C GLN A 24 -25.01 -6.53 6.59
N ARG A 25 -25.85 -6.81 5.60
CA ARG A 25 -26.70 -5.78 4.95
C ARG A 25 -27.77 -5.24 5.89
N GLU A 26 -28.31 -6.08 6.77
CA GLU A 26 -29.23 -5.65 7.82
C GLU A 26 -28.53 -4.80 8.89
N ALA A 27 -27.33 -5.20 9.32
CA ALA A 27 -26.52 -4.42 10.26
C ALA A 27 -26.17 -3.04 9.69
N ILE A 28 -25.77 -2.96 8.42
CA ILE A 28 -25.52 -1.69 7.75
C ILE A 28 -26.80 -0.84 7.73
N ARG A 29 -27.95 -1.41 7.38
CA ARG A 29 -29.23 -0.69 7.36
C ARG A 29 -29.60 -0.14 8.74
N GLU A 30 -29.38 -0.92 9.80
CA GLU A 30 -29.63 -0.48 11.18
C GLU A 30 -28.69 0.66 11.58
N LEU A 31 -27.40 0.54 11.28
CA LEU A 31 -26.39 1.57 11.57
C LEU A 31 -26.67 2.87 10.79
N THR A 32 -27.00 2.78 9.50
CA THR A 32 -27.39 3.95 8.70
C THR A 32 -28.66 4.61 9.25
N GLY A 33 -29.61 3.81 9.75
CA GLY A 33 -30.82 4.33 10.42
C GLY A 33 -30.59 4.93 11.81
N LYS A 34 -29.47 4.59 12.48
CA LYS A 34 -29.03 5.25 13.72
C LYS A 34 -28.25 6.53 13.40
N LEU A 35 -27.42 6.52 12.35
CA LEU A 35 -26.66 7.69 11.90
C LEU A 35 -27.59 8.83 11.45
N SER A 36 -28.64 8.53 10.69
CA SER A 36 -29.60 9.54 10.22
C SER A 36 -30.41 10.18 11.36
N ARG A 37 -30.57 9.49 12.50
CA ARG A 37 -31.16 10.08 13.71
C ARG A 37 -30.21 10.99 14.46
N CYS A 38 -28.90 10.78 14.33
CA CYS A 38 -27.89 11.70 14.84
C CYS A 38 -27.79 12.96 13.95
N GLU A 39 -27.84 12.81 12.62
CA GLU A 39 -27.74 13.94 11.68
C GLU A 39 -29.01 14.83 11.65
N GLY A 40 -30.18 14.29 11.98
CA GLY A 40 -31.43 15.05 12.08
C GLY A 40 -31.49 16.07 13.22
N ALA A 41 -30.51 16.06 14.16
CA ALA A 41 -30.44 16.99 15.28
C ALA A 41 -29.56 18.23 15.03
N ASP A 42 -28.74 18.25 13.97
CA ASP A 42 -27.70 19.27 13.73
C ASP A 42 -27.99 20.21 12.52
N GLY A 43 -29.25 20.31 12.10
CA GLY A 43 -29.60 20.91 10.81
C GLY A 43 -30.48 22.16 10.83
N LYS A 44 -30.19 23.23 11.61
CA LYS A 44 -30.74 24.58 11.34
C LYS A 44 -29.84 25.72 11.81
N SER A 45 -29.10 26.35 10.88
CA SER A 45 -28.94 27.82 10.78
C SER A 45 -27.87 28.20 9.75
N ALA A 46 -28.26 28.83 8.64
CA ALA A 46 -27.39 29.72 7.89
C ALA A 46 -28.21 30.69 7.04
N THR A 47 -28.53 31.87 7.58
CA THR A 47 -28.67 33.14 6.85
C THR A 47 -28.81 34.30 7.83
N GLY A 48 -28.03 35.38 7.63
CA GLY A 48 -28.40 36.73 8.07
C GLY A 48 -27.43 37.41 9.03
N ALA A 49 -26.78 38.46 8.54
CA ALA A 49 -25.92 39.38 9.27
C ALA A 49 -26.70 40.25 10.28
N TRP A 50 -26.02 40.73 11.35
CA TRP A 50 -25.92 42.14 11.79
C TRP A 50 -25.29 42.27 13.20
N LYS A 51 -24.78 43.48 13.45
CA LYS A 51 -23.96 44.00 14.56
C LYS A 51 -24.58 43.98 15.98
N ASN A 52 -23.65 44.12 16.94
CA ASN A 52 -23.70 44.83 18.24
C ASN A 52 -24.02 44.07 19.55
N GLU A 53 -23.14 44.35 20.52
CA GLU A 53 -23.28 44.50 21.97
C GLU A 53 -23.45 43.29 22.92
N VAL A 54 -22.41 43.17 23.78
CA VAL A 54 -22.44 43.01 25.25
C VAL A 54 -23.43 42.00 25.85
N GLY A 55 -22.90 40.93 26.46
CA GLY A 55 -23.64 40.17 27.46
C GLY A 55 -22.96 38.88 27.90
N LYS A 56 -22.61 38.79 29.19
CA LYS A 56 -22.24 37.57 29.91
C LYS A 56 -23.18 36.41 29.58
N GLY A 57 -22.64 35.25 29.22
CA GLY A 57 -23.45 34.05 28.97
C GLY A 57 -22.63 32.80 28.70
N LYS A 58 -21.93 32.32 29.73
CA LYS A 58 -21.49 30.95 30.02
C LYS A 58 -21.81 29.89 28.94
N ASP A 59 -20.79 29.53 28.16
CA ASP A 59 -20.81 28.37 27.27
C ASP A 59 -21.00 27.07 28.06
N THR A 60 -22.01 26.27 27.70
CA THR A 60 -22.32 24.96 28.27
C THR A 60 -22.12 23.84 27.24
N MET A 61 -20.92 23.76 26.66
CA MET A 61 -20.48 22.62 25.84
C MET A 61 -19.01 22.32 26.14
N GLY A 62 -18.75 21.84 27.35
CA GLY A 62 -17.41 21.49 27.83
C GLY A 62 -17.44 20.55 29.03
N ASP A 63 -18.31 19.55 29.04
CA ASP A 63 -18.28 18.48 30.04
C ASP A 63 -17.60 17.23 29.45
N LEU A 64 -16.27 17.29 29.39
CA LEU A 64 -15.44 16.10 29.60
C LEU A 64 -15.18 15.99 31.12
N PRO A 65 -14.98 14.77 31.66
CA PRO A 65 -15.14 14.49 33.09
C PRO A 65 -14.27 15.42 33.95
N ARG A 66 -14.91 16.08 34.93
CA ARG A 66 -14.24 16.79 36.01
C ARG A 66 -13.06 15.95 36.49
N ASP A 67 -11.89 16.58 36.45
CA ASP A 67 -10.64 16.04 37.00
C ASP A 67 -10.91 15.31 38.32
N PRO A 68 -10.67 13.98 38.39
CA PRO A 68 -10.85 13.20 39.61
C PRO A 68 -10.07 13.80 40.78
N ALA A 69 -8.97 14.51 40.53
CA ALA A 69 -8.20 15.19 41.56
C ALA A 69 -9.00 16.31 42.24
N LEU A 70 -9.83 17.05 41.50
CA LEU A 70 -10.66 18.12 42.05
C LEU A 70 -11.79 17.56 42.92
N VAL A 71 -12.38 16.43 42.53
CA VAL A 71 -13.41 15.74 43.33
C VAL A 71 -12.81 15.17 44.61
N ILE A 72 -11.59 14.62 44.55
CA ILE A 72 -10.86 14.12 45.72
C ILE A 72 -10.47 15.28 46.65
N GLU A 73 -10.00 16.40 46.11
CA GLU A 73 -9.68 17.58 46.93
C GLU A 73 -10.93 18.17 47.59
N GLN A 74 -12.05 18.18 46.87
CA GLN A 74 -13.33 18.65 47.39
C GLN A 74 -13.89 17.70 48.46
N LEU A 75 -13.70 16.39 48.32
CA LEU A 75 -14.04 15.39 49.34
C LEU A 75 -13.11 15.47 50.56
N SER A 76 -11.83 15.74 50.35
CA SER A 76 -10.85 15.94 51.43
C SER A 76 -11.17 17.20 52.23
N ARG A 77 -11.57 18.29 51.56
CA ARG A 77 -12.01 19.53 52.20
C ARG A 77 -13.33 19.34 52.97
N THR A 78 -14.28 18.57 52.45
CA THR A 78 -15.54 18.29 53.16
C THR A 78 -15.32 17.37 54.36
N MET A 79 -14.45 16.35 54.25
CA MET A 79 -14.03 15.53 55.38
C MET A 79 -13.33 16.35 56.46
N GLN A 80 -12.45 17.29 56.08
CA GLN A 80 -11.79 18.17 57.04
C GLN A 80 -12.80 19.09 57.75
N THR A 81 -13.76 19.64 57.01
CA THR A 81 -14.82 20.49 57.58
C THR A 81 -15.75 19.70 58.50
N LEU A 82 -16.02 18.43 58.18
CA LEU A 82 -16.79 17.53 59.04
C LEU A 82 -16.01 17.16 60.31
N LYS A 83 -14.69 16.95 60.21
CA LYS A 83 -13.80 16.73 61.34
C LYS A 83 -13.79 17.93 62.30
N ASP A 84 -13.64 19.15 61.78
CA ASP A 84 -13.68 20.38 62.57
C ASP A 84 -15.05 20.60 63.24
N ARG A 85 -16.14 20.19 62.56
CA ARG A 85 -17.49 20.20 63.13
C ARG A 85 -17.69 19.14 64.21
N LEU A 86 -17.06 17.97 64.08
CA LEU A 86 -17.08 16.91 65.08
C LEU A 86 -16.33 17.34 66.34
N GLU A 87 -15.13 17.93 66.19
CA GLU A 87 -14.35 18.51 67.29
C GLU A 87 -15.11 19.67 67.97
N SER A 88 -15.83 20.50 67.20
CA SER A 88 -16.70 21.56 67.73
C SER A 88 -17.92 21.00 68.50
N LEU A 89 -18.45 19.84 68.09
CA LEU A 89 -19.54 19.14 68.77
C LEU A 89 -19.05 18.43 70.04
N GLU A 90 -17.83 17.89 70.05
CA GLU A 90 -17.18 17.35 71.26
C GLU A 90 -16.91 18.45 72.30
N LEU A 91 -16.49 19.64 71.87
CA LEU A 91 -16.34 20.81 72.74
C LEU A 91 -17.67 21.32 73.31
N ARG A 92 -18.80 21.12 72.61
CA ARG A 92 -20.15 21.52 73.06
C ARG A 92 -20.85 20.43 73.89
N ALA A 93 -20.47 19.16 73.74
CA ALA A 93 -20.93 18.05 74.57
C ALA A 93 -20.38 18.09 76.01
N ASN A 94 -19.34 18.90 76.27
CA ASN A 94 -18.73 19.04 77.58
C ASN A 94 -19.47 19.97 78.57
N VAL A 95 -20.64 20.52 78.22
CA VAL A 95 -21.42 21.43 79.10
C VAL A 95 -22.82 20.90 79.48
N SER A 96 -23.20 19.68 79.13
CA SER A 96 -24.47 19.09 79.59
C SER A 96 -24.40 17.58 79.80
N TYR A 97 -23.68 17.12 80.84
CA TYR A 97 -23.81 15.74 81.32
C TYR A 97 -24.96 15.65 82.34
N ALA A 98 -26.18 15.42 81.85
CA ALA A 98 -27.09 14.55 82.58
C ALA A 98 -26.65 13.11 82.25
N ALA A 99 -26.26 12.37 83.28
CA ALA A 99 -25.57 11.09 83.19
C ALA A 99 -26.28 10.08 82.26
N LEU A 100 -25.70 9.83 81.09
CA LEU A 100 -25.87 8.55 80.41
C LEU A 100 -25.19 7.46 81.26
N PRO A 101 -25.79 6.27 81.42
CA PRO A 101 -25.13 5.15 82.08
C PRO A 101 -23.76 4.88 81.42
N SER A 102 -22.71 4.70 82.22
CA SER A 102 -21.34 4.46 81.74
C SER A 102 -21.29 3.36 80.67
N ASP A 103 -22.12 2.33 80.86
CA ASP A 103 -22.21 1.16 79.98
C ASP A 103 -22.70 1.52 78.57
N LEU A 104 -23.58 2.52 78.44
CA LEU A 104 -24.15 2.92 77.16
C LEU A 104 -23.15 3.79 76.37
N ARG A 105 -22.35 4.61 77.07
CA ARG A 105 -21.25 5.37 76.48
C ARG A 105 -20.14 4.46 75.96
N GLU A 106 -19.77 3.45 76.74
CA GLU A 106 -18.74 2.47 76.37
C GLU A 106 -19.20 1.58 75.20
N MET A 107 -20.49 1.20 75.18
CA MET A 107 -21.10 0.48 74.06
C MET A 107 -21.14 1.31 72.77
N LEU A 108 -21.46 2.60 72.87
CA LEU A 108 -21.42 3.54 71.74
C LEU A 108 -19.99 3.73 71.22
N GLN A 109 -19.00 3.91 72.10
CA GLN A 109 -17.59 4.02 71.69
C GLN A 109 -17.06 2.74 71.02
N ARG A 110 -17.45 1.56 71.51
CA ARG A 110 -17.12 0.29 70.84
C ARG A 110 -17.74 0.19 69.45
N ARG A 111 -19.04 0.48 69.31
CA ARG A 111 -19.71 0.46 68.00
C ARG A 111 -19.13 1.49 67.03
N LEU A 112 -18.78 2.68 67.52
CA LEU A 112 -18.15 3.72 66.70
C LEU A 112 -16.78 3.25 66.20
N GLY A 113 -15.96 2.65 67.06
CA GLY A 113 -14.66 2.10 66.68
C GLY A 113 -14.76 0.90 65.73
N ASP A 114 -15.77 0.04 65.88
CA ASP A 114 -16.00 -1.06 64.95
C ASP A 114 -16.46 -0.55 63.57
N LEU A 115 -17.33 0.46 63.53
CA LEU A 115 -17.74 1.14 62.30
C LEU A 115 -16.58 1.85 61.61
N GLU A 116 -15.70 2.50 62.38
CA GLU A 116 -14.50 3.17 61.84
C GLU A 116 -13.54 2.16 61.21
N ARG A 117 -13.28 1.02 61.85
CA ARG A 117 -12.47 -0.05 61.26
C ARG A 117 -13.11 -0.63 59.99
N GLN A 118 -14.43 -0.81 59.99
CA GLN A 118 -15.16 -1.33 58.84
C GLN A 118 -15.14 -0.34 57.66
N LEU A 119 -15.24 0.97 57.95
CA LEU A 119 -15.12 2.03 56.96
C LEU A 119 -13.71 2.08 56.36
N LEU A 120 -12.67 2.06 57.20
CA LEU A 120 -11.28 2.06 56.75
C LEU A 120 -10.96 0.84 55.88
N SER A 121 -11.46 -0.33 56.26
CA SER A 121 -11.33 -1.55 55.44
C SER A 121 -11.99 -1.39 54.07
N LYS A 122 -13.19 -0.79 54.01
CA LYS A 122 -13.91 -0.57 52.75
C LYS A 122 -13.25 0.50 51.88
N VAL A 123 -12.67 1.54 52.47
CA VAL A 123 -11.92 2.56 51.73
C VAL A 123 -10.66 1.95 51.11
N ALA A 124 -9.92 1.12 51.84
CA ALA A 124 -8.75 0.43 51.31
C ALA A 124 -9.11 -0.51 50.15
N GLU A 125 -10.19 -1.30 50.27
CA GLU A 125 -10.68 -2.15 49.17
C GLU A 125 -11.05 -1.33 47.91
N LEU A 126 -11.72 -0.17 48.09
CA LEU A 126 -12.12 0.69 46.99
C LEU A 126 -10.94 1.42 46.33
N GLU A 127 -9.89 1.75 47.10
CA GLU A 127 -8.65 2.32 46.58
C GLU A 127 -7.89 1.30 45.72
N ASP A 128 -7.81 0.04 46.16
CA ASP A 128 -7.24 -1.05 45.39
C ASP A 128 -8.02 -1.31 44.09
N GLU A 129 -9.36 -1.40 44.17
CA GLU A 129 -10.22 -1.61 43.00
C GLU A 129 -10.11 -0.46 41.98
N LYS A 130 -10.03 0.79 42.46
CA LYS A 130 -9.79 1.96 41.61
C LYS A 130 -8.43 1.93 40.93
N SER A 131 -7.39 1.49 41.63
CA SER A 131 -6.04 1.37 41.07
C SER A 131 -5.98 0.32 39.94
N LEU A 132 -6.69 -0.80 40.13
CA LEU A 132 -6.81 -1.86 39.13
C LEU A 132 -7.56 -1.37 37.89
N LEU A 133 -8.72 -0.74 38.07
CA LEU A 133 -9.51 -0.18 36.97
C LEU A 133 -8.74 0.89 36.19
N HIS A 134 -7.94 1.72 36.87
CA HIS A 134 -7.10 2.73 36.21
C HIS A 134 -6.02 2.08 35.34
N ASN A 135 -5.38 1.02 35.85
CA ASN A 135 -4.35 0.28 35.11
C ASN A 135 -4.94 -0.49 33.91
N GLU A 136 -6.14 -1.05 34.07
CA GLU A 136 -6.83 -1.72 32.97
C GLU A 136 -7.26 -0.73 31.87
N THR A 137 -7.73 0.46 32.27
CA THR A 137 -8.08 1.56 31.36
C THR A 137 -6.85 2.08 30.60
N SER A 138 -5.70 2.25 31.27
CA SER A 138 -4.47 2.69 30.63
C SER A 138 -3.92 1.65 29.65
N ALA A 139 -3.98 0.37 30.01
CA ALA A 139 -3.62 -0.73 29.13
C ALA A 139 -4.54 -0.81 27.91
N HIS A 140 -5.85 -0.59 28.08
CA HIS A 140 -6.79 -0.55 26.96
C HIS A 140 -6.51 0.62 26.03
N ARG A 141 -6.24 1.81 26.59
CA ARG A 141 -5.85 3.00 25.83
C ARG A 141 -4.58 2.78 25.01
N GLN A 142 -3.55 2.16 25.60
CA GLN A 142 -2.30 1.86 24.91
C GLN A 142 -2.52 0.85 23.77
N LYS A 143 -3.37 -0.16 23.96
CA LYS A 143 -3.76 -1.09 22.89
C LYS A 143 -4.47 -0.36 21.75
N THR A 144 -5.43 0.52 22.06
CA THR A 144 -6.13 1.30 21.02
C THR A 144 -5.19 2.24 20.27
N GLU A 145 -4.26 2.90 20.96
CA GLU A 145 -3.26 3.77 20.32
C GLU A 145 -2.31 2.96 19.42
N SER A 146 -1.89 1.75 19.85
CA SER A 146 -1.07 0.86 19.02
C SER A 146 -1.80 0.37 17.77
N ALA A 147 -3.09 0.02 17.89
CA ALA A 147 -3.91 -0.40 16.76
C ALA A 147 -4.17 0.76 15.79
N LEU A 148 -4.39 1.96 16.31
CA LEU A 148 -4.56 3.18 15.52
C LEU A 148 -3.27 3.51 14.74
N ASN A 149 -2.11 3.42 15.39
CA ASN A 149 -0.82 3.64 14.72
C ASN A 149 -0.57 2.61 13.60
N ALA A 150 -0.88 1.33 13.85
CA ALA A 150 -0.77 0.28 12.83
C ALA A 150 -1.73 0.52 11.65
N LEU A 151 -2.95 1.01 11.92
CA LEU A 151 -3.91 1.38 10.88
C LEU A 151 -3.43 2.60 10.09
N LEU A 152 -2.89 3.63 10.75
CA LEU A 152 -2.34 4.82 10.10
C LEU A 152 -1.14 4.48 9.21
N GLU A 153 -0.26 3.59 9.67
CA GLU A 153 0.86 3.08 8.86
C GLU A 153 0.35 2.35 7.62
N ARG A 154 -0.65 1.48 7.80
CA ARG A 154 -1.27 0.74 6.68
C ARG A 154 -2.02 1.63 5.70
N VAL A 155 -2.69 2.69 6.17
CA VAL A 155 -3.29 3.72 5.31
C VAL A 155 -2.20 4.48 4.56
N SER A 156 -1.09 4.85 5.21
CA SER A 156 0.04 5.51 4.53
C SER A 156 0.69 4.62 3.47
N GLU A 157 0.81 3.31 3.72
CA GLU A 157 1.27 2.35 2.72
C GLU A 157 0.30 2.23 1.54
N LEU A 158 -1.01 2.22 1.79
CA LEU A 158 -2.05 2.19 0.76
C LEU A 158 -2.13 3.50 -0.03
N GLU A 159 -1.93 4.65 0.61
CA GLU A 159 -1.88 5.97 -0.05
C GLU A 159 -0.63 6.12 -0.92
N LYS A 160 0.53 5.59 -0.48
CA LYS A 160 1.72 5.46 -1.33
C LYS A 160 1.52 4.47 -2.47
N GLY A 161 0.65 3.47 -2.29
CA GLY A 161 0.26 2.49 -3.31
C GLY A 161 -0.88 2.93 -4.22
N ASN A 162 -1.49 4.11 -4.00
CA ASN A 162 -2.54 4.64 -4.85
C ASN A 162 -1.87 5.32 -6.05
N SER A 163 -1.59 4.51 -7.06
CA SER A 163 -0.93 4.84 -8.32
C SER A 163 -1.37 6.19 -8.87
N ALA A 164 -0.40 7.05 -9.20
CA ALA A 164 -0.61 8.31 -9.94
C ALA A 164 -1.15 8.10 -11.39
N PHE A 165 -1.54 6.87 -11.74
CA PHE A 165 -1.92 6.43 -13.07
C PHE A 165 -3.37 5.94 -13.07
N LYS A 166 -4.12 6.24 -14.13
CA LYS A 166 -5.54 5.87 -14.30
C LYS A 166 -5.73 4.34 -14.42
N SER A 167 -4.70 3.64 -14.87
CA SER A 167 -4.54 2.19 -14.86
C SER A 167 -3.07 1.83 -14.56
N PRO A 168 -2.79 0.64 -14.00
CA PRO A 168 -1.43 0.27 -13.58
C PRO A 168 -0.43 0.12 -14.74
N ASP A 169 -0.88 0.06 -16.00
CA ASP A 169 -0.10 -0.11 -17.22
C ASP A 169 0.05 1.17 -18.06
N GLU A 170 -0.71 2.24 -17.78
CA GLU A 170 -0.66 3.53 -18.50
C GLU A 170 0.47 4.46 -18.04
N PHE A 171 1.70 3.96 -18.07
CA PHE A 171 2.88 4.78 -17.81
C PHE A 171 4.01 4.50 -18.81
N LYS A 172 4.85 5.51 -19.02
CA LYS A 172 6.15 5.40 -19.68
C LYS A 172 7.28 5.62 -18.70
N VAL A 173 8.41 4.99 -19.00
CA VAL A 173 9.71 5.33 -18.43
C VAL A 173 10.42 6.28 -19.40
N SER A 174 10.94 7.39 -18.88
CA SER A 174 11.68 8.39 -19.65
C SER A 174 13.15 8.41 -19.22
N LEU A 175 14.03 8.28 -20.22
CA LEU A 175 15.48 8.24 -20.11
C LEU A 175 16.05 9.31 -21.06
N PRO A 176 16.13 10.59 -20.61
CA PRO A 176 16.35 11.72 -21.52
C PRO A 176 17.80 11.89 -21.98
N LEU A 177 18.77 11.23 -21.33
CA LEU A 177 20.20 11.49 -21.53
C LEU A 177 21.02 10.19 -21.48
N ARG A 178 22.07 10.12 -22.30
CA ARG A 178 23.08 9.06 -22.22
C ARG A 178 23.88 9.20 -20.93
N THR A 179 23.68 8.28 -20.01
CA THR A 179 24.40 8.20 -18.74
C THR A 179 24.60 6.74 -18.38
N ASN A 180 25.49 6.46 -17.45
CA ASN A 180 25.68 5.11 -16.90
C ASN A 180 24.92 4.89 -15.57
N TYR A 181 23.93 5.72 -15.26
CA TYR A 181 23.21 5.65 -13.99
C TYR A 181 21.68 5.84 -14.09
N LEU A 182 21.13 6.36 -15.20
CA LEU A 182 19.68 6.37 -15.44
C LEU A 182 19.23 5.01 -15.98
N TYR A 183 18.39 4.30 -15.24
CA TYR A 183 17.86 3.01 -15.70
C TYR A 183 16.54 2.66 -15.02
N GLY A 184 15.78 1.77 -15.64
CA GLY A 184 14.68 1.05 -15.01
C GLY A 184 15.11 -0.35 -14.60
N LYS A 185 14.53 -0.90 -13.54
CA LYS A 185 14.73 -2.30 -13.13
C LYS A 185 13.39 -2.99 -13.02
N ILE A 186 13.26 -4.14 -13.66
CA ILE A 186 12.09 -5.00 -13.46
C ILE A 186 12.29 -5.81 -12.17
N LYS A 187 11.31 -5.80 -11.27
CA LYS A 187 11.37 -6.52 -9.98
C LYS A 187 11.31 -8.03 -10.18
N LYS A 188 10.43 -8.48 -11.09
CA LYS A 188 10.35 -9.89 -11.47
C LYS A 188 11.60 -10.30 -12.26
N THR A 189 12.07 -11.51 -11.97
CA THR A 189 13.14 -12.18 -12.75
C THR A 189 12.52 -13.18 -13.75
N LEU A 190 13.33 -13.65 -14.69
CA LEU A 190 12.90 -14.66 -15.67
C LEU A 190 13.07 -16.07 -15.11
N PRO A 191 12.13 -16.99 -15.40
CA PRO A 191 12.36 -18.42 -15.24
C PRO A 191 13.26 -18.94 -16.38
N GLU A 192 13.49 -20.26 -16.42
CA GLU A 192 14.14 -20.88 -17.57
C GLU A 192 13.19 -20.80 -18.77
N LEU A 193 13.64 -20.26 -19.91
CA LEU A 193 12.82 -20.08 -21.11
C LEU A 193 13.41 -20.83 -22.30
N TYR A 194 12.59 -21.69 -22.92
CA TYR A 194 12.92 -22.39 -24.16
C TYR A 194 12.46 -21.64 -25.41
N ALA A 195 11.57 -20.67 -25.22
CA ALA A 195 11.12 -19.71 -26.19
C ALA A 195 10.64 -18.47 -25.45
N PHE A 196 10.67 -17.32 -26.11
CA PHE A 196 10.04 -16.13 -25.57
C PHE A 196 9.50 -15.23 -26.68
N THR A 197 8.57 -14.36 -26.30
CA THR A 197 8.25 -13.16 -27.04
C THR A 197 8.47 -11.98 -26.12
N VAL A 198 9.14 -10.94 -26.59
CA VAL A 198 9.26 -9.64 -25.90
C VAL A 198 8.63 -8.58 -26.78
N CYS A 199 7.74 -7.77 -26.21
CA CYS A 199 7.12 -6.64 -26.88
C CYS A 199 7.27 -5.39 -26.04
N LEU A 200 7.46 -4.25 -26.69
CA LEU A 200 7.48 -2.93 -26.04
C LEU A 200 7.12 -1.83 -27.03
N TRP A 201 6.60 -0.74 -26.50
CA TRP A 201 6.53 0.53 -27.21
C TRP A 201 7.76 1.35 -26.86
N LEU A 202 8.37 1.98 -27.86
CA LEU A 202 9.49 2.87 -27.66
C LEU A 202 9.44 4.07 -28.62
N ARG A 203 10.05 5.17 -28.18
CA ARG A 203 10.19 6.40 -28.95
C ARG A 203 11.57 6.98 -28.71
N SER A 204 12.32 7.19 -29.79
CA SER A 204 13.65 7.81 -29.71
C SER A 204 13.96 8.62 -30.97
N SER A 205 14.67 9.72 -30.79
CA SER A 205 15.29 10.51 -31.85
C SER A 205 16.82 10.55 -31.70
N ALA A 206 17.37 9.62 -30.90
CA ALA A 206 18.79 9.58 -30.61
C ALA A 206 19.59 9.07 -31.82
N SER A 207 20.73 9.70 -32.04
CA SER A 207 21.69 9.39 -33.12
C SER A 207 23.09 9.26 -32.51
N PRO A 208 24.00 8.43 -33.05
CA PRO A 208 23.85 7.57 -34.25
C PRO A 208 23.01 6.30 -34.07
N GLY A 209 22.78 5.87 -32.83
CA GLY A 209 21.86 4.79 -32.48
C GLY A 209 21.13 5.07 -31.16
N ILE A 210 20.02 4.39 -30.94
CA ILE A 210 19.17 4.64 -29.77
C ILE A 210 19.75 4.15 -28.44
N GLY A 211 20.77 3.28 -28.45
CA GLY A 211 21.35 2.64 -27.28
C GLY A 211 20.69 1.30 -26.94
N THR A 212 20.59 0.96 -25.67
CA THR A 212 20.15 -0.38 -25.19
C THR A 212 18.78 -0.32 -24.50
N PRO A 213 17.66 -0.50 -25.22
CA PRO A 213 16.32 -0.51 -24.61
C PRO A 213 16.20 -1.43 -23.39
N PHE A 214 16.74 -2.64 -23.47
CA PHE A 214 16.76 -3.56 -22.33
C PHE A 214 17.92 -4.56 -22.40
N SER A 215 18.32 -5.05 -21.24
CA SER A 215 19.29 -6.14 -21.08
C SER A 215 18.89 -7.05 -19.92
N TYR A 216 19.22 -8.33 -20.05
CA TYR A 216 19.06 -9.36 -19.03
C TYR A 216 20.39 -10.07 -18.84
N ALA A 217 20.85 -10.10 -17.59
CA ALA A 217 22.13 -10.69 -17.20
C ALA A 217 21.94 -11.73 -16.10
N VAL A 218 22.69 -12.83 -16.18
CA VAL A 218 22.76 -13.88 -15.17
C VAL A 218 24.20 -14.05 -14.68
N PRO A 219 24.43 -14.65 -13.49
CA PRO A 219 25.79 -14.90 -13.03
C PRO A 219 26.60 -15.70 -14.06
N GLY A 220 27.71 -15.11 -14.54
CA GLY A 220 28.60 -15.71 -15.54
C GLY A 220 28.19 -15.50 -17.00
N GLN A 221 27.06 -14.84 -17.29
CA GLN A 221 26.69 -14.41 -18.64
C GLN A 221 25.93 -13.08 -18.58
N ALA A 222 26.63 -11.99 -18.91
CA ALA A 222 26.09 -10.64 -18.84
C ALA A 222 25.15 -10.33 -20.03
N ASN A 223 25.43 -10.95 -21.17
CA ASN A 223 24.68 -10.82 -22.42
C ASN A 223 23.71 -11.99 -22.62
N GLU A 224 22.94 -12.33 -21.59
CA GLU A 224 21.99 -13.45 -21.67
C GLU A 224 20.85 -13.12 -22.64
N ILE A 225 20.28 -11.90 -22.54
CA ILE A 225 19.43 -11.29 -23.58
C ILE A 225 19.73 -9.80 -23.65
N VAL A 226 20.06 -9.24 -24.82
CA VAL A 226 20.25 -7.79 -24.99
C VAL A 226 19.63 -7.34 -26.30
N LEU A 227 18.93 -6.20 -26.28
CA LEU A 227 18.54 -5.47 -27.48
C LEU A 227 19.30 -4.15 -27.50
N ILE A 228 20.06 -3.89 -28.55
CA ILE A 228 20.94 -2.72 -28.64
C ILE A 228 21.03 -2.18 -30.07
N GLU A 229 21.08 -0.86 -30.20
CA GLU A 229 21.49 -0.16 -31.41
C GLU A 229 22.64 0.78 -31.06
N TRP A 230 23.87 0.40 -31.43
CA TRP A 230 25.08 1.10 -31.01
C TRP A 230 25.92 1.54 -32.21
N GLY A 231 26.30 2.83 -32.21
CA GLY A 231 27.05 3.42 -33.31
C GLY A 231 26.20 3.51 -34.58
N ASN A 232 26.79 3.12 -35.72
CA ASN A 232 26.10 3.05 -37.01
C ASN A 232 25.67 1.62 -37.37
N ASN A 233 25.63 0.72 -36.37
CA ASN A 233 25.20 -0.66 -36.57
C ASN A 233 23.67 -0.73 -36.56
N PRO A 234 23.06 -1.69 -37.28
CA PRO A 234 21.63 -1.96 -37.14
C PRO A 234 21.30 -2.40 -35.72
N ILE A 235 20.01 -2.43 -35.39
CA ILE A 235 19.53 -3.01 -34.13
C ILE A 235 19.94 -4.48 -34.07
N GLU A 236 20.53 -4.88 -32.96
CA GLU A 236 21.02 -6.22 -32.70
C GLU A 236 20.31 -6.85 -31.51
N LEU A 237 19.91 -8.10 -31.69
CA LEU A 237 19.48 -8.99 -30.60
C LEU A 237 20.64 -9.90 -30.24
N LEU A 238 21.06 -9.83 -28.98
CA LEU A 238 22.02 -10.75 -28.41
C LEU A 238 21.32 -11.78 -27.55
N ILE A 239 21.68 -13.05 -27.73
CA ILE A 239 21.31 -14.14 -26.83
C ILE A 239 22.55 -14.97 -26.57
N ASN A 240 22.98 -15.05 -25.30
CA ASN A 240 24.19 -15.77 -24.90
C ASN A 240 25.42 -15.38 -25.74
N ASP A 241 25.69 -14.07 -25.86
CA ASP A 241 26.74 -13.46 -26.72
C ASP A 241 26.63 -13.73 -28.24
N LYS A 242 25.58 -14.41 -28.70
CA LYS A 242 25.32 -14.58 -30.15
C LYS A 242 24.47 -13.44 -30.64
N VAL A 243 24.81 -12.92 -31.82
CA VAL A 243 24.21 -11.72 -32.40
C VAL A 243 23.31 -12.08 -33.57
N ALA A 244 22.13 -11.47 -33.63
CA ALA A 244 21.29 -11.39 -34.83
C ALA A 244 20.96 -9.93 -35.13
N GLN A 245 21.12 -9.52 -36.39
CA GLN A 245 20.75 -8.18 -36.84
C GLN A 245 19.27 -8.14 -37.20
N LEU A 246 18.54 -7.19 -36.63
CA LEU A 246 17.11 -7.02 -36.83
C LEU A 246 16.86 -5.88 -37.83
N PRO A 247 16.01 -6.09 -38.85
CA PRO A 247 15.65 -5.05 -39.82
C PRO A 247 14.57 -4.12 -39.26
N LEU A 248 14.85 -3.49 -38.10
CA LEU A 248 13.97 -2.55 -37.42
C LEU A 248 14.47 -1.11 -37.64
N PHE A 249 13.57 -0.14 -37.64
CA PHE A 249 13.91 1.28 -37.77
C PHE A 249 13.05 2.12 -36.82
N ILE A 250 13.69 2.70 -35.79
CA ILE A 250 13.00 3.29 -34.63
C ILE A 250 13.56 4.65 -34.15
N SER A 251 14.48 5.24 -34.92
CA SER A 251 15.20 6.48 -34.57
C SER A 251 14.56 7.74 -35.17
N ASP A 252 13.30 7.68 -35.60
CA ASP A 252 12.59 8.77 -36.28
C ASP A 252 11.84 9.75 -35.34
N GLY A 253 11.94 9.53 -34.03
CA GLY A 253 11.27 10.33 -33.01
C GLY A 253 9.80 9.98 -32.78
N LYS A 254 9.25 8.94 -33.42
CA LYS A 254 7.86 8.49 -33.23
C LYS A 254 7.79 7.27 -32.33
N TRP A 255 6.57 6.97 -31.90
CA TRP A 255 6.29 5.72 -31.18
C TRP A 255 6.27 4.57 -32.16
N HIS A 256 7.00 3.51 -31.83
CA HIS A 256 6.94 2.24 -32.53
C HIS A 256 6.66 1.12 -31.54
N HIS A 257 5.82 0.18 -31.97
CA HIS A 257 5.62 -1.06 -31.27
C HIS A 257 6.55 -2.12 -31.86
N ILE A 258 7.49 -2.63 -31.06
CA ILE A 258 8.37 -3.72 -31.50
C ILE A 258 8.04 -5.00 -30.75
N CYS A 259 8.03 -6.11 -31.47
CA CYS A 259 7.99 -7.46 -30.89
C CYS A 259 9.08 -8.33 -31.49
N ILE A 260 9.73 -9.11 -30.64
CA ILE A 260 10.76 -10.06 -31.03
C ILE A 260 10.36 -11.41 -30.46
N THR A 261 10.30 -12.42 -31.32
CA THR A 261 10.10 -13.82 -30.91
C THR A 261 11.42 -14.57 -31.08
N TRP A 262 11.67 -15.52 -30.18
CA TRP A 262 12.83 -16.40 -30.29
C TRP A 262 12.53 -17.77 -29.68
N THR A 263 13.14 -18.83 -30.23
CA THR A 263 13.08 -20.18 -29.68
C THR A 263 14.42 -20.91 -29.74
N THR A 264 14.69 -21.72 -28.71
CA THR A 264 15.83 -22.64 -28.65
C THR A 264 15.92 -23.59 -29.85
N ARG A 265 14.78 -23.97 -30.44
CA ARG A 265 14.76 -24.86 -31.61
C ARG A 265 15.32 -24.11 -32.81
N ASP A 266 16.50 -24.55 -33.26
CA ASP A 266 17.27 -23.97 -34.36
C ASP A 266 17.65 -22.49 -34.17
N GLY A 267 17.42 -21.91 -32.98
CA GLY A 267 17.68 -20.50 -32.72
C GLY A 267 16.84 -19.57 -33.61
N MET A 268 15.62 -20.00 -33.95
CA MET A 268 14.71 -19.23 -34.82
C MET A 268 14.27 -17.95 -34.12
N TRP A 269 14.31 -16.84 -34.84
CA TRP A 269 13.78 -15.55 -34.38
C TRP A 269 12.94 -14.88 -35.46
N GLU A 270 12.00 -14.04 -35.02
CA GLU A 270 11.21 -13.16 -35.88
C GLU A 270 11.15 -11.76 -35.23
N ALA A 271 11.24 -10.73 -36.07
CA ALA A 271 11.17 -9.34 -35.64
C ALA A 271 9.96 -8.66 -36.29
N PHE A 272 9.18 -7.98 -35.47
CA PHE A 272 7.98 -7.26 -35.85
C PHE A 272 8.09 -5.79 -35.46
N GLN A 273 7.61 -4.92 -36.33
CA GLN A 273 7.48 -3.49 -36.08
C GLN A 273 6.05 -3.07 -36.46
N ASP A 274 5.38 -2.35 -35.57
CA ASP A 274 4.04 -1.80 -35.75
C ASP A 274 3.01 -2.87 -36.19
N GLY A 275 3.22 -4.11 -35.71
CA GLY A 275 2.36 -5.26 -35.99
C GLY A 275 2.74 -6.06 -37.24
N GLU A 276 3.66 -5.56 -38.07
CA GLU A 276 4.12 -6.21 -39.29
C GLU A 276 5.42 -6.98 -39.07
N LYS A 277 5.55 -8.17 -39.66
CA LYS A 277 6.79 -8.95 -39.61
C LYS A 277 7.81 -8.40 -40.61
N LEU A 278 8.91 -7.85 -40.11
CA LEU A 278 9.97 -7.26 -40.94
C LEU A 278 11.17 -8.19 -41.15
N GLY A 279 11.39 -9.15 -40.26
CA GLY A 279 12.55 -10.03 -40.34
C GLY A 279 12.35 -11.38 -39.69
N THR A 280 13.16 -12.34 -40.12
CA THR A 280 13.31 -13.64 -39.48
C THR A 280 14.71 -14.17 -39.75
N GLY A 281 15.18 -15.05 -38.87
CA GLY A 281 16.42 -15.79 -39.06
C GLY A 281 16.49 -16.99 -38.14
N GLU A 282 17.62 -17.68 -38.21
CA GLU A 282 17.92 -18.90 -37.47
C GLU A 282 19.35 -18.86 -36.93
N ASN A 283 19.77 -19.90 -36.22
CA ASN A 283 21.10 -20.07 -35.61
C ASN A 283 21.46 -19.01 -34.55
N LEU A 284 20.49 -18.29 -33.99
CA LEU A 284 20.72 -17.43 -32.82
C LEU A 284 20.67 -18.26 -31.54
N ALA A 285 21.83 -18.58 -30.97
CA ALA A 285 21.97 -19.37 -29.74
C ALA A 285 21.11 -20.66 -29.72
N PRO A 286 21.17 -21.52 -30.75
CA PRO A 286 20.34 -22.72 -30.82
C PRO A 286 20.65 -23.64 -29.63
N TRP A 287 19.62 -24.29 -29.11
CA TRP A 287 19.69 -25.25 -27.99
C TRP A 287 20.17 -24.67 -26.65
N HIS A 288 20.22 -23.34 -26.50
CA HIS A 288 20.57 -22.67 -25.26
C HIS A 288 19.31 -22.14 -24.54
N PRO A 289 18.76 -22.80 -23.51
CA PRO A 289 17.67 -22.22 -22.73
C PRO A 289 18.13 -20.95 -22.03
N ILE A 290 17.28 -19.91 -22.03
CA ILE A 290 17.54 -18.69 -21.28
C ILE A 290 17.61 -19.05 -19.80
N LYS A 291 18.71 -18.68 -19.14
CA LYS A 291 18.94 -19.02 -17.74
C LYS A 291 18.02 -18.23 -16.80
N PRO A 292 17.49 -18.87 -15.73
CA PRO A 292 16.63 -18.21 -14.75
C PRO A 292 17.41 -17.32 -13.77
N GLY A 293 16.68 -16.47 -13.05
CA GLY A 293 17.17 -15.83 -11.81
C GLY A 293 18.13 -14.66 -12.02
N GLY A 294 18.22 -14.12 -13.23
CA GLY A 294 19.02 -12.95 -13.56
C GLY A 294 18.35 -11.62 -13.22
N VAL A 295 18.98 -10.54 -13.67
CA VAL A 295 18.52 -9.16 -13.49
C VAL A 295 18.16 -8.54 -14.83
N LEU A 296 16.93 -8.04 -14.94
CA LEU A 296 16.40 -7.38 -16.11
C LEU A 296 16.42 -5.85 -15.91
N ILE A 297 17.19 -5.17 -16.75
CA ILE A 297 17.42 -3.73 -16.74
C ILE A 297 16.82 -3.11 -18.00
N LEU A 298 16.20 -1.96 -17.84
CA LEU A 298 15.70 -1.11 -18.90
C LEU A 298 16.65 0.08 -19.09
N GLY A 299 17.09 0.29 -20.33
CA GLY A 299 17.84 1.46 -20.76
C GLY A 299 19.36 1.38 -20.63
N GLN A 300 19.91 0.25 -20.17
CA GLN A 300 21.35 0.06 -20.02
C GLN A 300 21.77 -1.34 -20.47
N GLU A 301 22.97 -1.42 -21.02
CA GLU A 301 23.73 -2.65 -21.27
C GLU A 301 24.41 -3.08 -19.95
N GLN A 302 24.51 -4.38 -19.68
CA GLN A 302 25.04 -4.95 -18.44
C GLN A 302 26.40 -5.65 -18.68
N ASP A 303 27.52 -5.05 -18.29
CA ASP A 303 28.81 -5.76 -18.21
C ASP A 303 28.89 -6.71 -17.00
N THR A 304 28.06 -6.47 -15.98
CA THR A 304 27.90 -7.33 -14.81
C THR A 304 26.43 -7.38 -14.42
N VAL A 305 26.02 -8.43 -13.71
CA VAL A 305 24.64 -8.57 -13.23
C VAL A 305 24.20 -7.34 -12.43
N GLY A 306 23.29 -6.56 -13.00
CA GLY A 306 22.73 -5.34 -12.42
C GLY A 306 23.64 -4.11 -12.38
N GLY A 307 24.75 -4.07 -13.13
CA GLY A 307 25.67 -2.92 -13.06
C GLY A 307 26.80 -2.90 -14.09
N ARG A 308 27.78 -2.00 -13.85
CA ARG A 308 28.86 -1.64 -14.79
C ARG A 308 28.32 -1.18 -16.15
N PHE A 309 27.42 -0.22 -16.10
CA PHE A 309 26.83 0.34 -17.31
C PHE A 309 27.84 1.27 -18.03
N ASP A 310 27.80 1.25 -19.37
CA ASP A 310 28.49 2.23 -20.21
C ASP A 310 27.50 3.27 -20.75
N ALA A 311 27.78 4.54 -20.49
CA ALA A 311 26.99 5.66 -20.98
C ALA A 311 26.92 5.71 -22.52
N THR A 312 27.93 5.18 -23.24
CA THR A 312 27.92 5.17 -24.71
C THR A 312 26.89 4.21 -25.31
N GLN A 313 26.47 3.20 -24.54
CA GLN A 313 25.49 2.18 -24.92
C GLN A 313 24.11 2.43 -24.30
N ALA A 314 23.98 3.44 -23.43
CA ALA A 314 22.74 3.77 -22.74
C ALA A 314 21.64 4.19 -23.72
N PHE A 315 20.41 3.71 -23.47
CA PHE A 315 19.24 4.11 -24.22
C PHE A 315 18.88 5.57 -23.96
N VAL A 316 18.48 6.28 -25.01
CA VAL A 316 17.86 7.61 -24.89
C VAL A 316 16.51 7.59 -25.56
N GLY A 317 15.48 7.93 -24.79
CA GLY A 317 14.13 7.99 -25.29
C GLY A 317 13.11 7.66 -24.22
N GLU A 318 11.96 7.19 -24.67
CA GLU A 318 10.85 6.78 -23.84
C GLU A 318 10.44 5.36 -24.19
N MET A 319 9.98 4.61 -23.20
CA MET A 319 9.45 3.25 -23.40
C MET A 319 8.25 2.97 -22.52
N SER A 320 7.38 2.08 -22.96
CA SER A 320 6.17 1.68 -22.26
C SER A 320 5.73 0.28 -22.68
N GLN A 321 4.84 -0.33 -21.91
CA GLN A 321 4.23 -1.63 -22.23
C GLN A 321 5.27 -2.72 -22.55
N PHE A 322 6.39 -2.73 -21.81
CA PHE A 322 7.37 -3.81 -21.88
C PHE A 322 6.78 -5.10 -21.29
N ASN A 323 6.56 -6.09 -22.15
CA ASN A 323 5.95 -7.36 -21.80
C ASN A 323 6.77 -8.55 -22.31
N ILE A 324 6.82 -9.63 -21.52
CA ILE A 324 7.48 -10.89 -21.90
C ILE A 324 6.53 -12.08 -21.69
N TRP A 325 6.50 -12.98 -22.69
CA TRP A 325 5.84 -14.28 -22.67
C TRP A 325 6.86 -15.40 -22.83
N ASP A 326 6.55 -16.58 -22.30
CA ASP A 326 7.36 -17.82 -22.37
C ASP A 326 7.10 -18.66 -23.63
N ARG A 327 6.56 -18.03 -24.66
CA ARG A 327 6.16 -18.68 -25.91
C ARG A 327 6.29 -17.71 -27.08
N VAL A 328 6.38 -18.27 -28.28
CA VAL A 328 6.24 -17.53 -29.53
C VAL A 328 4.76 -17.15 -29.71
N LEU A 329 4.46 -15.85 -29.73
CA LEU A 329 3.11 -15.34 -30.03
C LEU A 329 2.80 -15.49 -31.52
N ARG A 330 1.51 -15.55 -31.87
CA ARG A 330 1.07 -15.56 -33.27
C ARG A 330 1.17 -14.15 -33.84
N ALA A 331 1.45 -14.04 -35.14
CA ALA A 331 1.50 -12.75 -35.83
C ALA A 331 0.19 -11.94 -35.67
N GLU A 332 -0.97 -12.63 -35.66
CA GLU A 332 -2.28 -11.99 -35.42
C GLU A 332 -2.38 -11.39 -34.01
N ASP A 333 -1.89 -12.09 -32.98
CA ASP A 333 -1.87 -11.56 -31.62
C ASP A 333 -0.96 -10.32 -31.53
N ILE A 334 0.22 -10.38 -32.16
CA ILE A 334 1.17 -9.25 -32.21
C ILE A 334 0.56 -8.04 -32.92
N MET A 335 -0.13 -8.25 -34.04
CA MET A 335 -0.84 -7.20 -34.76
C MET A 335 -1.95 -6.58 -33.90
N ASN A 336 -2.71 -7.40 -33.17
CA ASN A 336 -3.78 -6.96 -32.27
C ASN A 336 -3.26 -6.20 -31.03
N ILE A 337 -2.04 -6.49 -30.58
CA ILE A 337 -1.36 -5.71 -29.54
C ILE A 337 -0.89 -4.38 -30.12
N ALA A 338 -0.29 -4.39 -31.31
CA ALA A 338 0.25 -3.19 -31.97
C ALA A 338 -0.82 -2.15 -32.34
N ASN A 339 -1.98 -2.60 -32.82
CA ASN A 339 -3.12 -1.73 -33.11
C ASN A 339 -4.02 -1.48 -31.88
N CYS A 340 -3.64 -2.04 -30.73
CA CYS A 340 -4.32 -1.88 -29.46
C CYS A 340 -5.76 -2.40 -29.42
N SER A 341 -6.09 -3.34 -30.29
CA SER A 341 -7.37 -4.06 -30.27
C SER A 341 -7.49 -4.99 -29.06
N ILE A 342 -6.37 -5.49 -28.53
CA ILE A 342 -6.33 -6.41 -27.39
C ILE A 342 -5.27 -5.93 -26.39
N ASN A 343 -5.67 -5.78 -25.11
CA ASN A 343 -4.71 -5.71 -24.01
C ASN A 343 -4.35 -7.13 -23.58
N MET A 344 -3.16 -7.58 -23.94
CA MET A 344 -2.61 -8.87 -23.56
C MET A 344 -1.36 -8.63 -22.70
N PRO A 345 -1.43 -8.76 -21.36
CA PRO A 345 -0.24 -8.64 -20.52
C PRO A 345 0.67 -9.87 -20.66
N GLY A 346 1.98 -9.65 -20.51
CA GLY A 346 2.99 -10.71 -20.48
C GLY A 346 2.78 -11.66 -19.30
N ASN A 347 2.80 -12.98 -19.55
CA ASN A 347 2.64 -13.97 -18.47
C ASN A 347 3.91 -14.12 -17.62
N ILE A 348 5.08 -13.75 -18.15
CA ILE A 348 6.33 -13.74 -17.39
C ILE A 348 6.55 -12.36 -16.80
N ILE A 349 6.70 -11.34 -17.66
CA ILE A 349 6.84 -9.94 -17.27
C ILE A 349 5.64 -9.17 -17.81
N PRO A 350 4.67 -8.78 -16.96
CA PRO A 350 3.66 -7.80 -17.32
C PRO A 350 4.15 -6.37 -17.05
N TRP A 351 3.74 -5.41 -17.89
CA TRP A 351 3.97 -3.99 -17.66
C TRP A 351 2.98 -3.44 -16.63
N VAL A 352 3.41 -3.37 -15.36
CA VAL A 352 2.62 -2.79 -14.27
C VAL A 352 3.52 -1.92 -13.40
N ASP A 353 3.00 -0.80 -12.92
CA ASP A 353 3.77 0.23 -12.20
C ASP A 353 4.60 -0.35 -11.04
N ASN A 354 3.99 -1.21 -10.23
CA ASN A 354 4.64 -1.85 -9.09
C ASN A 354 5.78 -2.82 -9.45
N ASN A 355 5.86 -3.28 -10.71
CA ASN A 355 6.90 -4.19 -11.20
C ASN A 355 8.12 -3.46 -11.76
N VAL A 356 8.06 -2.14 -11.93
CA VAL A 356 9.14 -1.34 -12.52
C VAL A 356 9.66 -0.37 -11.47
N ASP A 357 10.95 -0.40 -11.14
CA ASP A 357 11.60 0.66 -10.36
C ASP A 357 12.46 1.52 -11.28
N VAL A 358 12.59 2.81 -10.99
CA VAL A 358 13.42 3.74 -11.76
C VAL A 358 14.53 4.33 -10.88
N PHE A 359 15.72 4.48 -11.45
CA PHE A 359 16.94 4.88 -10.73
C PHE A 359 17.68 6.01 -11.45
N GLY A 360 18.54 6.71 -10.70
CA GLY A 360 19.44 7.72 -11.25
C GLY A 360 18.77 8.98 -11.80
N GLY A 361 17.50 9.22 -11.46
CA GLY A 361 16.72 10.32 -12.01
C GLY A 361 15.94 9.97 -13.27
N ALA A 362 15.90 8.69 -13.68
CA ALA A 362 14.89 8.21 -14.62
C ALA A 362 13.49 8.46 -14.04
N THR A 363 12.54 8.83 -14.89
CA THR A 363 11.20 9.26 -14.46
C THR A 363 10.12 8.38 -15.04
N LYS A 364 9.04 8.20 -14.28
CA LYS A 364 7.79 7.61 -14.78
C LYS A 364 6.79 8.74 -15.04
N TRP A 365 6.17 8.70 -16.21
CA TRP A 365 5.12 9.65 -16.59
C TRP A 365 3.89 8.90 -17.05
N PRO A 366 2.68 9.43 -16.82
CA PRO A 366 1.49 8.91 -17.46
C PRO A 366 1.68 8.91 -18.97
N VAL A 367 1.25 7.82 -19.59
CA VAL A 367 1.12 7.71 -21.03
C VAL A 367 -0.35 7.90 -21.34
N GLU A 368 -0.64 8.74 -22.32
CA GLU A 368 -1.97 8.78 -22.92
C GLU A 368 -2.10 7.67 -23.97
N THR A 369 -3.36 7.31 -24.21
CA THR A 369 -3.86 6.11 -24.87
C THR A 369 -3.15 5.74 -26.17
N CYS A 370 -3.24 4.46 -26.54
CA CYS A 370 -2.73 3.93 -27.81
C CYS A 370 -3.07 4.75 -29.07
N GLU A 371 -4.18 5.47 -29.07
CA GLU A 371 -4.61 6.33 -30.18
C GLU A 371 -3.64 7.48 -30.48
N GLU A 372 -2.82 7.91 -29.52
CA GLU A 372 -1.79 8.95 -29.74
C GLU A 372 -0.43 8.38 -30.18
N ARG A 373 -0.31 7.05 -30.25
CA ARG A 373 0.91 6.33 -30.66
C ARG A 373 0.84 5.78 -32.09
N LEU A 374 -0.37 5.61 -32.61
CA LEU A 374 -0.67 5.35 -34.03
C LEU A 374 -0.56 6.65 -34.83
#